data_AF-A0AA38LZ48-F1
#
_entry.id   AF-A0AA38LZ48-F1
#
_cell.length_a   1.000
_cell.length_b   1.000
_cell.length_c   1.000
_cell.angle_alpha   90.00
_cell.angle_beta   90.00
_cell.angle_gamma   90.00
#
_symmetry.space_group_name_H-M   'P 1'
#
loop_
_entity.id
_entity.type
_entity.pdbx_description
1 polymer ?
#
loop_
_entity_poly.entity_id
_entity_poly.type
_entity_poly.pdbx_seq_one_letter_code
_entity_poly.pdbx_strand_id
1 'polypeptide(L)'
;MELGQKLVDDLKENKMFHDVQLAKPGFINFFLNDNALQTIVSTINEQGFDFGRGAKKNFKYNLELVSANPTGFLHVGHARNGVIGDSVARIFRFNGYDVETEYYTNDAGNQINVLACTMYYNYLKALGKEVAAPEEMYGGDIYGEVVMNFVNKYGDKFIGHDMSNNKISNEEVHEIFREESIKYFLIEIKKQLADLGVEIGYYSSEKEMYLNKEIERTLAEYTKLGKTFEADGALWLKTTEFNDDKDRVLRKSDGSYTYITPDLACHNIRFKRSKADKYINY
;
A
#
# COMPACT_ATOMS: atom_id res chain seq x y z
N MET A 1 5.78 -36.82 -35.54
CA MET A 1 4.97 -36.71 -36.79
C MET A 1 3.84 -37.73 -36.81
N GLU A 2 4.10 -39.03 -36.69
CA GLU A 2 3.05 -40.07 -36.74
C GLU A 2 1.97 -39.92 -35.65
N LEU A 3 2.38 -39.69 -34.39
CA LEU A 3 1.43 -39.37 -33.30
C LEU A 3 0.61 -38.10 -33.58
N GLY A 4 1.26 -37.06 -34.14
CA GLY A 4 0.59 -35.82 -34.47
C GLY A 4 -0.45 -35.99 -35.58
N GLN A 5 -0.19 -36.85 -36.57
CA GLN A 5 -1.15 -37.17 -37.62
C GLN A 5 -2.37 -37.90 -37.06
N LYS A 6 -2.16 -38.89 -36.18
CA LYS A 6 -3.28 -39.58 -35.49
C LYS A 6 -4.18 -38.60 -34.73
N LEU A 7 -3.58 -37.69 -33.95
CA LEU A 7 -4.34 -36.66 -33.23
C LEU A 7 -5.09 -35.72 -34.17
N VAL A 8 -4.49 -35.33 -35.30
CA VAL A 8 -5.14 -34.47 -36.30
C VAL A 8 -6.36 -35.19 -36.91
N ASP A 9 -6.22 -36.46 -37.26
CA ASP A 9 -7.29 -37.24 -37.88
C ASP A 9 -8.47 -37.39 -36.90
N ASP A 10 -8.21 -37.69 -35.62
CA ASP A 10 -9.26 -37.75 -34.58
C ASP A 10 -9.94 -36.38 -34.36
N LEU A 11 -9.17 -35.29 -34.34
CA LEU A 11 -9.70 -33.96 -34.02
C LEU A 11 -10.47 -33.31 -35.18
N LYS A 12 -10.22 -33.72 -36.43
CA LYS A 12 -10.97 -33.25 -37.60
C LYS A 12 -12.44 -33.64 -37.57
N GLU A 13 -12.82 -34.67 -36.82
CA GLU A 13 -14.22 -35.06 -36.65
C GLU A 13 -15.00 -34.13 -35.71
N ASN A 14 -14.31 -33.27 -34.96
CA ASN A 14 -14.94 -32.34 -34.04
C ASN A 14 -15.46 -31.08 -34.76
N LYS A 15 -16.77 -30.85 -34.65
CA LYS A 15 -17.48 -29.71 -35.27
C LYS A 15 -16.99 -28.32 -34.83
N MET A 16 -16.24 -28.24 -33.73
CA MET A 16 -15.63 -27.00 -33.24
C MET A 16 -14.56 -26.46 -34.19
N PHE A 17 -13.90 -27.33 -34.96
CA PHE A 17 -12.81 -26.95 -35.85
C PHE A 17 -13.30 -26.95 -37.31
N HIS A 18 -12.91 -25.92 -38.07
CA HIS A 18 -13.03 -25.96 -39.53
C HIS A 18 -11.86 -26.72 -40.15
N ASP A 19 -10.70 -26.71 -39.49
CA ASP A 19 -9.50 -27.41 -39.94
C ASP A 19 -8.55 -27.66 -38.75
N VAL A 20 -7.76 -28.72 -38.88
CA VAL A 20 -6.70 -29.10 -37.95
C VAL A 20 -5.51 -29.54 -38.79
N GLN A 21 -4.36 -28.86 -38.63
CA GLN A 21 -3.20 -29.05 -39.50
C GLN A 21 -1.97 -29.48 -38.70
N LEU A 22 -1.27 -30.51 -39.19
CA LEU A 22 0.04 -30.88 -38.68
C LEU A 22 1.13 -30.01 -39.33
N ALA A 23 1.83 -29.20 -38.54
CA ALA A 23 2.96 -28.39 -38.97
C ALA A 23 4.27 -29.00 -38.46
N LYS A 24 5.31 -29.01 -39.31
CA LYS A 24 6.65 -29.47 -38.91
C LYS A 24 7.21 -28.54 -37.80
N PRO A 25 7.94 -29.07 -36.81
CA PRO A 25 8.37 -30.47 -36.64
C PRO A 25 7.38 -31.36 -35.86
N GLY A 26 6.15 -30.89 -35.59
CA GLY A 26 5.12 -31.64 -34.86
C GLY A 26 4.08 -30.77 -34.13
N PHE A 27 3.96 -29.49 -34.49
CA PHE A 27 2.89 -28.63 -33.98
C PHE A 27 1.56 -29.00 -34.62
N ILE A 28 0.46 -28.80 -33.88
CA ILE A 28 -0.89 -28.96 -34.41
C ILE A 28 -1.56 -27.59 -34.34
N ASN A 29 -1.89 -27.04 -35.51
CA ASN A 29 -2.63 -25.79 -35.63
C ASN A 29 -4.12 -26.10 -35.66
N PHE A 30 -4.90 -25.39 -34.86
CA PHE A 30 -6.35 -25.50 -34.80
C PHE A 30 -6.98 -24.26 -35.40
N PHE A 31 -7.98 -24.47 -36.26
CA PHE A 31 -8.75 -23.38 -36.81
C PHE A 31 -10.22 -23.58 -36.47
N LEU A 32 -10.80 -22.62 -35.74
CA LEU A 32 -12.16 -22.72 -35.23
C LEU A 32 -13.19 -22.44 -36.31
N ASN A 33 -14.31 -23.13 -36.25
CA ASN A 33 -15.42 -22.92 -37.18
C ASN A 33 -16.13 -21.58 -36.89
N ASP A 34 -16.51 -20.83 -37.93
CA ASP A 34 -17.15 -19.51 -37.77
C ASP A 34 -18.44 -19.59 -36.97
N ASN A 35 -19.21 -20.67 -37.16
CA ASN A 35 -20.43 -20.91 -36.38
C ASN A 35 -20.13 -21.03 -34.87
N ALA A 36 -18.99 -21.60 -34.49
CA ALA A 36 -18.59 -21.70 -33.08
C ALA A 36 -18.24 -20.32 -32.49
N LEU A 37 -17.64 -19.43 -33.30
CA LEU A 37 -17.35 -18.06 -32.91
C LEU A 37 -18.63 -17.21 -32.79
N GLN A 38 -19.61 -17.43 -33.67
CA GLN A 38 -20.89 -16.71 -33.61
C GLN A 38 -21.68 -17.02 -32.33
N THR A 39 -21.66 -18.26 -31.86
CA THR A 39 -22.35 -18.64 -30.60
C THR A 39 -21.81 -17.87 -29.39
N ILE A 40 -20.52 -17.51 -29.40
CA ILE A 40 -19.89 -16.73 -28.33
C ILE A 40 -20.51 -15.34 -28.23
N VAL A 41 -20.94 -14.73 -29.34
CA VAL A 41 -21.58 -13.40 -29.32
C VAL A 41 -22.87 -13.42 -28.50
N SER A 42 -23.70 -14.45 -28.66
CA SER A 42 -24.90 -14.65 -27.84
C SER A 42 -24.53 -14.80 -26.36
N THR A 43 -23.51 -15.59 -26.05
CA THR A 43 -23.01 -15.77 -24.68
C THR A 43 -22.49 -14.47 -24.07
N ILE A 44 -21.76 -13.65 -24.84
CA ILE A 44 -21.30 -12.31 -24.40
C ILE A 44 -22.52 -11.43 -24.08
N ASN A 45 -23.53 -11.41 -24.94
CA ASN A 45 -24.73 -10.61 -24.73
C ASN A 45 -25.55 -11.07 -23.52
N GLU A 46 -25.65 -12.39 -23.31
CA GLU A 46 -26.35 -12.99 -22.16
C GLU A 46 -25.62 -12.72 -20.84
N GLN A 47 -24.30 -12.83 -20.80
CA GLN A 47 -23.49 -12.64 -19.58
C GLN A 47 -23.14 -11.17 -19.31
N GLY A 48 -23.15 -10.31 -20.34
CA GLY A 48 -22.86 -8.88 -20.21
C GLY A 48 -21.51 -8.61 -19.54
N PHE A 49 -21.52 -7.81 -18.48
CA PHE A 49 -20.31 -7.48 -17.70
C PHE A 49 -19.68 -8.68 -16.98
N ASP A 50 -20.38 -9.82 -16.90
CA ASP A 50 -19.87 -11.04 -16.28
C ASP A 50 -19.25 -12.01 -17.30
N PHE A 51 -19.22 -11.66 -18.58
CA PHE A 51 -18.58 -12.50 -19.59
C PHE A 51 -17.10 -12.75 -19.27
N GLY A 52 -16.73 -14.02 -19.12
CA GLY A 52 -15.37 -14.43 -18.74
C GLY A 52 -15.09 -14.35 -17.24
N ARG A 53 -16.08 -14.05 -16.39
CA ARG A 53 -15.94 -14.09 -14.93
C ARG A 53 -15.65 -15.51 -14.47
N GLY A 54 -14.64 -15.65 -13.61
CA GLY A 54 -14.28 -16.92 -13.00
C GLY A 54 -15.25 -17.33 -11.88
N ALA A 55 -15.43 -18.64 -11.68
CA ALA A 55 -16.14 -19.16 -10.52
C ALA A 55 -15.44 -18.76 -9.22
N LYS A 56 -16.22 -18.62 -8.13
CA LYS A 56 -15.69 -18.28 -6.80
C LYS A 56 -14.61 -19.28 -6.37
N LYS A 57 -13.50 -18.76 -5.85
CA LYS A 57 -12.37 -19.52 -5.32
C LYS A 57 -12.25 -19.30 -3.83
N ASN A 58 -11.91 -20.36 -3.10
CA ASN A 58 -11.57 -20.27 -1.68
C ASN A 58 -10.09 -19.88 -1.54
N PHE A 59 -9.75 -18.68 -2.00
CA PHE A 59 -8.40 -18.14 -1.93
C PHE A 59 -8.46 -16.61 -1.87
N LYS A 60 -7.83 -16.04 -0.84
CA LYS A 60 -7.84 -14.62 -0.53
C LYS A 60 -6.48 -13.98 -0.79
N TYR A 61 -6.50 -12.86 -1.50
CA TYR A 61 -5.37 -11.96 -1.62
C TYR A 61 -5.54 -10.75 -0.70
N ASN A 62 -4.43 -10.26 -0.16
CA ASN A 62 -4.36 -8.92 0.39
C ASN A 62 -3.33 -8.10 -0.41
N LEU A 63 -3.77 -6.98 -0.97
CA LEU A 63 -2.97 -6.10 -1.82
C LEU A 63 -2.75 -4.76 -1.10
N GLU A 64 -1.50 -4.45 -0.77
CA GLU A 64 -1.13 -3.13 -0.26
C GLU A 64 -0.85 -2.20 -1.44
N LEU A 65 -1.51 -1.03 -1.43
CA LEU A 65 -1.50 -0.07 -2.51
C LEU A 65 -1.06 1.32 -2.00
N VAL A 66 -0.13 1.94 -2.73
CA VAL A 66 0.29 3.34 -2.57
C VAL A 66 1.09 3.64 -1.30
N SER A 67 0.50 3.44 -0.11
CA SER A 67 1.13 3.63 1.22
C SER A 67 2.00 4.89 1.34
N ALA A 68 1.52 6.02 0.78
CA ALA A 68 2.23 7.28 0.85
C ALA A 68 2.04 7.96 2.21
N ASN A 69 3.07 8.66 2.66
CA ASN A 69 3.03 9.40 3.93
C ASN A 69 2.06 10.59 3.80
N PRO A 70 1.25 10.89 4.83
CA PRO A 70 0.28 11.98 4.80
C PRO A 70 0.94 13.36 5.03
N THR A 71 1.98 13.67 4.26
CA THR A 71 2.78 14.92 4.36
C THR A 71 2.54 15.87 3.18
N GLY A 72 1.71 15.46 2.23
CA GLY A 72 1.38 16.21 1.03
C GLY A 72 0.37 15.47 0.15
N PHE A 73 0.13 16.01 -1.03
CA PHE A 73 -0.73 15.38 -2.04
C PHE A 73 -0.04 14.22 -2.75
N LEU A 74 -0.82 13.32 -3.32
CA LEU A 74 -0.29 12.27 -4.18
C LEU A 74 0.32 12.88 -5.45
N HIS A 75 1.50 12.39 -5.83
CA HIS A 75 2.12 12.71 -7.12
C HIS A 75 1.95 11.55 -8.12
N VAL A 76 2.39 11.75 -9.35
CA VAL A 76 2.24 10.78 -10.46
C VAL A 76 2.77 9.37 -10.12
N GLY A 77 3.85 9.26 -9.35
CA GLY A 77 4.34 7.96 -8.87
C GLY A 77 3.32 7.17 -8.03
N HIS A 78 2.65 7.82 -7.08
CA HIS A 78 1.60 7.21 -6.27
C HIS A 78 0.39 6.83 -7.12
N ALA A 79 -0.01 7.71 -8.05
CA ALA A 79 -1.12 7.43 -8.96
C ALA A 79 -0.87 6.17 -9.79
N ARG A 80 0.35 6.00 -10.31
CA ARG A 80 0.75 4.80 -11.06
C ARG A 80 0.61 3.53 -10.22
N ASN A 81 1.14 3.51 -9.00
CA ASN A 81 1.06 2.33 -8.13
C ASN A 81 -0.39 1.99 -7.78
N GLY A 82 -1.20 3.01 -7.45
CA GLY A 82 -2.62 2.85 -7.13
C GLY A 82 -3.41 2.25 -8.28
N VAL A 83 -3.27 2.80 -9.50
CA VAL A 83 -4.00 2.31 -10.69
C VAL A 83 -3.60 0.90 -11.07
N ILE A 84 -2.30 0.56 -11.01
CA ILE A 84 -1.81 -0.79 -11.32
C ILE A 84 -2.36 -1.80 -10.31
N GLY A 85 -2.22 -1.51 -9.01
CA GLY A 85 -2.65 -2.44 -7.97
C GLY A 85 -4.17 -2.60 -7.91
N ASP A 86 -4.94 -1.53 -8.10
CA ASP A 86 -6.41 -1.60 -8.20
C ASP A 86 -6.86 -2.40 -9.43
N SER A 87 -6.21 -2.22 -10.58
CA SER A 87 -6.47 -3.03 -11.78
C SER A 87 -6.26 -4.51 -11.52
N VAL A 88 -5.18 -4.88 -10.83
CA VAL A 88 -4.92 -6.28 -10.45
C VAL A 88 -5.97 -6.77 -9.45
N ALA A 89 -6.36 -5.96 -8.47
CA ALA A 89 -7.43 -6.31 -7.54
C ALA A 89 -8.75 -6.61 -8.27
N ARG A 90 -9.12 -5.78 -9.26
CA ARG A 90 -10.31 -5.99 -10.11
C ARG A 90 -10.21 -7.28 -10.91
N ILE A 91 -9.06 -7.56 -11.52
CA ILE A 91 -8.82 -8.81 -12.27
C ILE A 91 -8.96 -10.03 -11.35
N PHE A 92 -8.39 -10.00 -10.15
CA PHE A 92 -8.53 -11.11 -9.19
C PHE A 92 -9.97 -11.30 -8.74
N ARG A 93 -10.69 -10.23 -8.39
CA ARG A 93 -12.13 -10.30 -8.07
C ARG A 93 -12.95 -10.86 -9.23
N PHE A 94 -12.65 -10.44 -10.46
CA PHE A 94 -13.30 -10.95 -11.67
C PHE A 94 -13.01 -12.43 -11.92
N ASN A 95 -11.84 -12.93 -11.51
CA ASN A 95 -11.48 -14.35 -11.58
C ASN A 95 -11.96 -15.17 -10.37
N GLY A 96 -12.84 -14.60 -9.53
CA GLY A 96 -13.49 -15.27 -8.42
C GLY A 96 -12.71 -15.32 -7.10
N TYR A 97 -11.58 -14.62 -7.00
CA TYR A 97 -10.80 -14.56 -5.77
C TYR A 97 -11.40 -13.55 -4.76
N ASP A 98 -11.16 -13.78 -3.46
CA ASP A 98 -11.34 -12.75 -2.45
C ASP A 98 -10.15 -11.79 -2.46
N VAL A 99 -10.42 -10.49 -2.40
CA VAL A 99 -9.37 -9.46 -2.45
C VAL A 99 -9.66 -8.34 -1.45
N GLU A 100 -8.77 -8.20 -0.49
CA GLU A 100 -8.71 -7.05 0.43
C GLU A 100 -7.61 -6.09 -0.05
N THR A 101 -7.95 -4.83 -0.28
CA THR A 101 -6.96 -3.78 -0.56
C THR A 101 -6.64 -3.03 0.72
N GLU A 102 -5.38 -2.70 0.93
CA GLU A 102 -4.87 -2.03 2.13
C GLU A 102 -3.98 -0.84 1.77
N TYR A 103 -3.98 0.18 2.62
CA TYR A 103 -3.06 1.31 2.58
C TYR A 103 -2.37 1.42 3.94
N TYR A 104 -1.05 1.31 3.97
CA TYR A 104 -0.27 1.50 5.18
C TYR A 104 0.02 2.99 5.39
N THR A 105 -0.65 3.60 6.36
CA THR A 105 -0.47 5.03 6.68
C THR A 105 0.70 5.18 7.65
N ASN A 106 1.83 5.69 7.15
CA ASN A 106 2.95 6.07 7.99
C ASN A 106 2.72 7.47 8.58
N ASP A 107 1.85 7.52 9.60
CA ASP A 107 1.45 8.70 10.36
C ASP A 107 2.27 8.88 11.66
N ALA A 108 3.47 8.30 11.70
CA ALA A 108 4.41 8.41 12.79
C ALA A 108 5.81 8.85 12.33
N GLY A 109 6.72 9.06 13.29
CA GLY A 109 8.12 9.34 13.01
C GLY A 109 8.47 10.77 12.62
N ASN A 110 9.73 10.98 12.25
CA ASN A 110 10.32 12.31 12.07
C ASN A 110 9.67 13.12 10.93
N GLN A 111 9.27 12.47 9.84
CA GLN A 111 8.64 13.15 8.71
C GLN A 111 7.34 13.88 9.10
N ILE A 112 6.57 13.27 9.99
CA ILE A 112 5.35 13.87 10.51
C ILE A 112 5.64 15.04 11.45
N ASN A 113 6.74 14.98 12.19
CA ASN A 113 7.21 16.10 13.02
C ASN A 113 7.68 17.28 12.15
N VAL A 114 8.40 17.00 11.06
CA VAL A 114 8.78 17.99 10.03
C VAL A 114 7.54 18.65 9.42
N LEU A 115 6.48 17.88 9.15
CA LEU A 115 5.22 18.41 8.66
C LEU A 115 4.58 19.39 9.66
N ALA A 116 4.54 19.03 10.95
CA ALA A 116 3.99 19.88 11.99
C ALA A 116 4.75 21.22 12.09
N CYS A 117 6.09 21.18 12.09
CA CYS A 117 6.92 22.39 12.05
C CYS A 117 6.73 23.19 10.76
N THR A 118 6.58 22.52 9.61
CA THR A 118 6.29 23.19 8.33
C THR A 118 4.96 23.94 8.39
N MET A 119 3.91 23.34 8.96
CA MET A 119 2.61 24.01 9.07
C MET A 119 2.66 25.16 10.07
N TYR A 120 3.34 24.98 11.19
CA TYR A 120 3.49 26.04 12.20
C TYR A 120 4.28 27.24 11.66
N TYR A 121 5.39 26.99 10.97
CA TYR A 121 6.16 28.03 10.29
C TYR A 121 5.28 28.85 9.32
N ASN A 122 4.55 28.17 8.44
CA ASN A 122 3.69 28.85 7.47
C ASN A 122 2.49 29.54 8.12
N TYR A 123 1.95 29.00 9.21
CA TYR A 123 0.92 29.64 10.04
C TYR A 123 1.42 30.97 10.64
N LEU A 124 2.62 30.98 11.23
CA LEU A 124 3.23 32.21 11.76
C LEU A 124 3.45 33.24 10.65
N LYS A 125 3.92 32.81 9.47
CA LYS A 125 4.06 33.69 8.31
C LYS A 125 2.74 34.26 7.81
N ALA A 126 1.68 33.45 7.78
CA ALA A 126 0.34 33.90 7.37
C ALA A 126 -0.22 34.95 8.33
N LEU A 127 0.19 34.94 9.60
CA LEU A 127 -0.11 35.98 10.61
C LEU A 127 0.84 37.19 10.56
N GLY A 128 1.75 37.25 9.58
CA GLY A 128 2.72 38.33 9.42
C GLY A 128 3.84 38.34 10.46
N LYS A 129 4.16 37.19 11.07
CA LYS A 129 5.30 37.07 12.00
C LYS A 129 6.57 36.69 11.26
N GLU A 130 7.66 37.36 11.63
CA GLU A 130 9.00 36.93 11.24
C GLU A 130 9.45 35.80 12.17
N VAL A 131 9.76 34.65 11.59
CA VAL A 131 10.25 33.46 12.29
C VAL A 131 11.34 32.81 11.44
N ALA A 132 12.37 32.26 12.08
CA ALA A 132 13.38 31.49 11.39
C ALA A 132 12.77 30.22 10.79
N ALA A 133 13.17 29.87 9.57
CA ALA A 133 12.80 28.58 9.01
C ALA A 133 13.40 27.45 9.86
N PRO A 134 12.67 26.35 10.12
CA PRO A 134 13.25 25.18 10.76
C PRO A 134 14.33 24.56 9.86
N GLU A 135 15.23 23.77 10.46
CA GLU A 135 16.34 23.11 9.74
C GLU A 135 15.84 22.18 8.63
N GLU A 136 14.78 21.43 8.92
CA GLU A 136 14.05 20.61 7.95
C GLU A 136 12.62 21.14 7.81
N MET A 137 12.20 21.37 6.58
CA MET A 137 10.81 21.67 6.23
C MET A 137 10.48 21.12 4.86
N TYR A 138 9.21 20.83 4.64
CA TYR A 138 8.71 20.61 3.30
C TYR A 138 8.56 21.95 2.57
N GLY A 139 9.07 22.00 1.34
CA GLY A 139 8.93 23.15 0.46
C GLY A 139 7.68 23.09 -0.42
N GLY A 140 7.41 24.18 -1.12
CA GLY A 140 6.32 24.30 -2.09
C GLY A 140 5.06 24.97 -1.54
N ASP A 141 4.15 25.32 -2.46
CA ASP A 141 2.99 26.17 -2.17
C ASP A 141 1.70 25.38 -1.83
N ILE A 142 1.81 24.06 -1.65
CA ILE A 142 0.66 23.16 -1.45
C ILE A 142 0.01 23.27 -0.08
N TYR A 143 0.65 23.97 0.86
CA TYR A 143 0.26 24.02 2.27
C TYR A 143 -0.70 25.15 2.61
N GLY A 144 -0.91 26.09 1.69
CA GLY A 144 -1.67 27.32 1.94
C GLY A 144 -3.08 27.07 2.49
N GLU A 145 -3.81 26.11 1.93
CA GLU A 145 -5.18 25.78 2.38
C GLU A 145 -5.20 25.25 3.82
N VAL A 146 -4.30 24.32 4.15
CA VAL A 146 -4.18 23.74 5.50
C VAL A 146 -3.80 24.81 6.51
N VAL A 147 -2.84 25.67 6.15
CA VAL A 147 -2.38 26.79 6.96
C VAL A 147 -3.54 27.76 7.25
N MET A 148 -4.34 28.09 6.24
CA MET A 148 -5.51 28.93 6.44
C MET A 148 -6.57 28.28 7.34
N ASN A 149 -6.72 26.96 7.33
CA ASN A 149 -7.58 26.27 8.30
C ASN A 149 -7.10 26.50 9.74
N PHE A 150 -5.78 26.45 9.99
CA PHE A 150 -5.22 26.79 11.30
C PHE A 150 -5.45 28.27 11.67
N VAL A 151 -5.18 29.20 10.75
CA VAL A 151 -5.40 30.65 10.98
C VAL A 151 -6.87 30.94 11.29
N ASN A 152 -7.80 30.40 10.50
CA ASN A 152 -9.23 30.63 10.67
C ASN A 152 -9.75 30.05 11.99
N LYS A 153 -9.20 28.90 12.41
CA LYS A 153 -9.66 28.19 13.61
C LYS A 153 -9.03 28.71 14.91
N TYR A 154 -7.75 29.09 14.86
CA TYR A 154 -6.96 29.41 16.05
C TYR A 154 -6.53 30.87 16.14
N GLY A 155 -6.71 31.66 15.08
CA GLY A 155 -6.27 33.06 15.06
C GLY A 155 -4.78 33.16 15.37
N ASP A 156 -4.43 33.93 16.38
CA ASP A 156 -3.07 34.21 16.85
C ASP A 156 -2.66 33.42 18.12
N LYS A 157 -3.51 32.46 18.55
CA LYS A 157 -3.40 31.73 19.82
C LYS A 157 -2.04 31.07 20.06
N PHE A 158 -1.38 30.58 19.00
CA PHE A 158 -0.17 29.76 19.12
C PHE A 158 1.14 30.51 18.86
N ILE A 159 1.13 31.85 18.85
CA ILE A 159 2.35 32.65 18.70
C ILE A 159 3.25 32.50 19.94
N GLY A 160 4.56 32.56 19.72
CA GLY A 160 5.55 32.65 20.81
C GLY A 160 6.16 31.31 21.21
N HIS A 161 6.06 30.30 20.35
CA HIS A 161 6.77 29.03 20.51
C HIS A 161 7.88 28.91 19.46
N ASP A 162 8.99 28.30 19.88
CA ASP A 162 10.15 28.09 19.03
C ASP A 162 10.08 26.73 18.35
N MET A 163 10.81 26.56 17.26
CA MET A 163 11.00 25.26 16.60
C MET A 163 12.46 24.83 16.70
N SER A 164 12.70 23.60 17.16
CA SER A 164 14.03 23.00 17.19
C SER A 164 13.93 21.48 17.12
N ASN A 165 14.89 20.81 16.46
CA ASN A 165 14.91 19.35 16.31
C ASN A 165 13.57 18.77 15.80
N ASN A 166 12.98 19.41 14.79
CA ASN A 166 11.68 19.07 14.20
C ASN A 166 10.50 19.09 15.18
N LYS A 167 10.61 19.80 16.31
CA LYS A 167 9.53 19.95 17.28
C LYS A 167 9.23 21.41 17.56
N ILE A 168 7.96 21.68 17.89
CA ILE A 168 7.51 22.96 18.46
C ILE A 168 7.76 22.87 19.97
N SER A 169 8.28 23.93 20.58
CA SER A 169 8.69 23.91 22.01
C SER A 169 7.53 23.61 22.97
N ASN A 170 6.29 23.86 22.54
CA ASN A 170 5.08 23.44 23.23
C ASN A 170 4.52 22.15 22.61
N GLU A 171 4.52 21.05 23.39
CA GLU A 171 4.08 19.73 22.94
C GLU A 171 2.58 19.67 22.59
N GLU A 172 1.71 20.42 23.30
CA GLU A 172 0.28 20.47 22.97
C GLU A 172 0.07 21.14 21.61
N VAL A 173 0.80 22.23 21.36
CA VAL A 173 0.77 22.91 20.06
C VAL A 173 1.36 22.00 18.98
N HIS A 174 2.47 21.32 19.25
CA HIS A 174 3.07 20.35 18.33
C HIS A 174 2.07 19.29 17.88
N GLU A 175 1.39 18.65 18.83
CA GLU A 175 0.43 17.59 18.52
C GLU A 175 -0.82 18.13 17.79
N ILE A 176 -1.29 19.34 18.08
CA ILE A 176 -2.38 19.97 17.32
C ILE A 176 -2.00 20.14 15.84
N PHE A 177 -0.84 20.74 15.57
CA PHE A 177 -0.38 20.95 14.20
C PHE A 177 -0.13 19.62 13.49
N ARG A 178 0.42 18.64 14.20
CA ARG A 178 0.65 17.29 13.71
C ARG A 178 -0.65 16.59 13.30
N GLU A 179 -1.59 16.41 14.24
CA GLU A 179 -2.81 15.64 14.04
C GLU A 179 -3.72 16.25 12.97
N GLU A 180 -3.89 17.57 12.99
CA GLU A 180 -4.78 18.23 12.03
C GLU A 180 -4.20 18.23 10.61
N SER A 181 -2.87 18.29 10.49
CA SER A 181 -2.20 18.15 9.18
C SER A 181 -2.32 16.74 8.63
N ILE A 182 -2.03 15.71 9.45
CA ILE A 182 -2.20 14.29 9.05
C ILE A 182 -3.64 14.06 8.60
N LYS A 183 -4.60 14.50 9.40
CA LYS A 183 -6.03 14.32 9.11
C LYS A 183 -6.41 14.98 7.79
N TYR A 184 -5.95 16.21 7.54
CA TYR A 184 -6.21 16.91 6.30
C TYR A 184 -5.66 16.14 5.09
N PHE A 185 -4.37 15.80 5.11
CA PHE A 185 -3.75 15.12 3.97
C PHE A 185 -4.29 13.73 3.76
N LEU A 186 -4.62 12.98 4.82
CA LEU A 186 -5.25 11.68 4.66
C LEU A 186 -6.64 11.77 4.03
N ILE A 187 -7.43 12.81 4.35
CA ILE A 187 -8.72 13.05 3.68
C ILE A 187 -8.50 13.35 2.19
N GLU A 188 -7.54 14.23 1.85
CA GLU A 188 -7.30 14.58 0.45
C GLU A 188 -6.70 13.41 -0.35
N ILE A 189 -5.80 12.63 0.25
CA ILE A 189 -5.27 11.39 -0.35
C ILE A 189 -6.42 10.42 -0.67
N LYS A 190 -7.33 10.21 0.28
CA LYS A 190 -8.50 9.32 0.07
C LYS A 190 -9.37 9.81 -1.08
N LYS A 191 -9.59 11.11 -1.17
CA LYS A 191 -10.34 11.73 -2.28
C LYS A 191 -9.60 11.56 -3.62
N GLN A 192 -8.30 11.83 -3.66
CA GLN A 192 -7.48 11.66 -4.86
C GLN A 192 -7.47 10.21 -5.36
N LEU A 193 -7.41 9.23 -4.45
CA LEU A 193 -7.54 7.81 -4.81
C LEU A 193 -8.92 7.50 -5.38
N ALA A 194 -10.00 8.01 -4.76
CA ALA A 194 -11.35 7.82 -5.25
C ALA A 194 -11.57 8.46 -6.64
N ASP A 195 -11.03 9.66 -6.88
CA ASP A 195 -11.08 10.35 -8.17
C ASP A 195 -10.34 9.56 -9.27
N LEU A 196 -9.29 8.81 -8.90
CA LEU A 196 -8.58 7.87 -9.77
C LEU A 196 -9.29 6.51 -9.92
N GLY A 197 -10.41 6.30 -9.23
CA GLY A 197 -11.14 5.02 -9.22
C GLY A 197 -10.43 3.91 -8.42
N VAL A 198 -9.46 4.27 -7.57
CA VAL A 198 -8.72 3.34 -6.70
C VAL A 198 -9.47 3.16 -5.39
N GLU A 199 -9.86 1.92 -5.07
CA GLU A 199 -10.61 1.61 -3.85
C GLU A 199 -9.75 0.87 -2.82
N ILE A 200 -9.61 1.47 -1.63
CA ILE A 200 -8.91 0.87 -0.49
C ILE A 200 -9.92 0.35 0.53
N GLY A 201 -9.85 -0.95 0.83
CA GLY A 201 -10.73 -1.60 1.81
C GLY A 201 -10.30 -1.39 3.26
N TYR A 202 -9.01 -1.18 3.53
CA TYR A 202 -8.49 -1.00 4.88
C TYR A 202 -7.33 -0.01 4.93
N TYR A 203 -7.32 0.88 5.92
CA TYR A 203 -6.21 1.79 6.20
C TYR A 203 -5.57 1.39 7.53
N SER A 204 -4.31 0.99 7.54
CA SER A 204 -3.51 0.82 8.77
C SER A 204 -2.89 2.15 9.18
N SER A 205 -2.58 2.28 10.47
CA SER A 205 -1.91 3.45 11.07
C SER A 205 -0.69 2.97 11.87
N GLU A 206 0.48 3.51 11.53
CA GLU A 206 1.71 3.28 12.29
C GLU A 206 1.59 3.86 13.70
N LYS A 207 0.98 5.04 13.84
CA LYS A 207 0.72 5.66 15.15
C LYS A 207 -0.13 4.76 16.04
N GLU A 208 -1.23 4.20 15.53
CA GLU A 208 -2.07 3.27 16.30
C GLU A 208 -1.29 2.02 16.71
N MET A 209 -0.39 1.54 15.85
CA MET A 209 0.45 0.38 16.14
C MET A 209 1.39 0.63 17.34
N TYR A 210 1.99 1.83 17.41
CA TYR A 210 2.77 2.28 18.57
C TYR A 210 1.90 2.41 19.83
N LEU A 211 0.75 3.09 19.74
CA LEU A 211 -0.14 3.31 20.87
C LEU A 211 -0.65 2.00 21.49
N ASN A 212 -0.94 1.01 20.63
CA ASN A 212 -1.43 -0.30 21.05
C ASN A 212 -0.32 -1.26 21.47
N LYS A 213 0.95 -0.83 21.48
CA LYS A 213 2.14 -1.63 21.81
C LYS A 213 2.29 -2.88 20.94
N GLU A 214 1.85 -2.82 19.69
CA GLU A 214 1.87 -3.98 18.79
C GLU A 214 3.29 -4.33 18.32
N ILE A 215 4.18 -3.34 18.29
CA ILE A 215 5.60 -3.55 18.02
C ILE A 215 6.20 -4.42 19.11
N GLU A 216 6.05 -4.03 20.37
CA GLU A 216 6.59 -4.76 21.51
C GLU A 216 6.02 -6.17 21.61
N ARG A 217 4.71 -6.33 21.36
CA ARG A 217 4.07 -7.64 21.30
C ARG A 217 4.65 -8.51 20.19
N THR A 218 4.83 -7.96 18.99
CA THR A 218 5.44 -8.69 17.86
C THR A 218 6.87 -9.11 18.18
N LEU A 219 7.69 -8.20 18.73
CA LEU A 219 9.06 -8.53 19.13
C LEU A 219 9.09 -9.62 20.21
N ALA A 220 8.19 -9.57 21.20
CA ALA A 220 8.09 -10.59 22.23
C ALA A 220 7.70 -11.97 21.66
N GLU A 221 6.80 -12.01 20.68
CA GLU A 221 6.42 -13.25 19.98
C GLU A 221 7.62 -13.86 19.23
N TYR A 222 8.36 -13.06 18.47
CA TYR A 222 9.53 -13.52 17.71
C TYR A 222 10.66 -13.99 18.63
N THR A 223 10.85 -13.32 19.78
CA THR A 223 11.79 -13.78 20.82
C THR A 223 11.36 -15.11 21.42
N LYS A 224 10.06 -15.29 21.71
CA LYS A 224 9.53 -16.58 22.20
C LYS A 224 9.70 -17.72 21.19
N LEU A 225 9.66 -17.41 19.90
CA LEU A 225 9.92 -18.36 18.81
C LEU A 225 11.42 -18.65 18.59
N GLY A 226 12.31 -17.99 19.35
CA GLY A 226 13.76 -18.14 19.20
C GLY A 226 14.33 -17.53 17.91
N LYS A 227 13.57 -16.63 17.27
CA LYS A 227 13.92 -15.99 15.99
C LYS A 227 14.65 -14.66 16.15
N THR A 228 14.86 -14.22 17.37
CA THR A 228 15.69 -13.05 17.69
C THR A 228 16.86 -13.43 18.58
N PHE A 229 17.85 -12.54 18.67
CA PHE A 229 18.95 -12.61 19.62
C PHE A 229 19.46 -11.20 19.96
N GLU A 230 20.12 -11.06 21.10
CA GLU A 230 20.78 -9.81 21.50
C GLU A 230 22.28 -9.91 21.17
N ALA A 231 22.82 -8.90 20.50
CA ALA A 231 24.25 -8.77 20.22
C ALA A 231 24.62 -7.28 20.10
N ASP A 232 25.77 -6.89 20.65
CA ASP A 232 26.26 -5.50 20.67
C ASP A 232 25.27 -4.48 21.27
N GLY A 233 24.48 -4.93 22.25
CA GLY A 233 23.42 -4.13 22.88
C GLY A 233 22.19 -3.88 22.00
N ALA A 234 22.12 -4.51 20.84
CA ALA A 234 21.02 -4.41 19.89
C ALA A 234 20.25 -5.75 19.79
N LEU A 235 18.95 -5.66 19.47
CA LEU A 235 18.10 -6.81 19.19
C LEU A 235 18.11 -7.09 17.68
N TRP A 236 18.47 -8.32 17.32
CA TRP A 236 18.59 -8.79 15.95
C TRP A 236 17.53 -9.84 15.61
N LEU A 237 17.10 -9.86 14.35
CA LEU A 237 16.27 -10.90 13.75
C LEU A 237 17.16 -11.86 12.97
N LYS A 238 17.00 -13.17 13.20
CA LYS A 238 17.75 -14.25 12.53
C LYS A 238 17.27 -14.49 11.09
N THR A 239 17.37 -13.48 10.23
CA THR A 239 16.91 -13.58 8.85
C THR A 239 17.78 -14.47 7.98
N THR A 240 19.04 -14.71 8.36
CA THR A 240 19.94 -15.67 7.69
C THR A 240 19.39 -17.11 7.72
N GLU A 241 18.62 -17.49 8.74
CA GLU A 241 17.90 -18.77 8.77
C GLU A 241 16.86 -18.92 7.64
N PHE A 242 16.51 -17.81 6.97
CA PHE A 242 15.52 -17.71 5.91
C PHE A 242 16.11 -17.22 4.58
N ASN A 243 17.41 -17.45 4.36
CA ASN A 243 18.16 -17.11 3.13
C ASN A 243 18.35 -15.60 2.87
N ASP A 244 18.27 -14.76 3.91
CA ASP A 244 18.72 -13.37 3.82
C ASP A 244 20.25 -13.28 3.87
N ASP A 245 20.84 -12.19 3.37
CA ASP A 245 22.30 -12.02 3.29
C ASP A 245 22.95 -11.81 4.67
N LYS A 246 22.22 -11.18 5.59
CA LYS A 246 22.62 -10.95 6.97
C LYS A 246 21.42 -10.76 7.87
N ASP A 247 21.63 -11.01 9.16
CA ASP A 247 20.65 -10.74 10.19
C ASP A 247 20.32 -9.25 10.26
N ARG A 248 19.05 -8.94 10.56
CA ARG A 248 18.54 -7.57 10.54
C ARG A 248 18.39 -7.03 11.95
N VAL A 249 18.93 -5.85 12.21
CA VAL A 249 18.71 -5.14 13.48
C VAL A 249 17.26 -4.70 13.56
N LEU A 250 16.57 -5.06 14.64
CA LEU A 250 15.23 -4.59 14.98
C LEU A 250 15.32 -3.37 15.91
N ARG A 251 16.06 -3.50 17.01
CA ARG A 251 16.27 -2.42 17.98
C ARG A 251 17.77 -2.13 18.10
N LYS A 252 18.16 -0.87 17.94
CA LYS A 252 19.55 -0.42 18.07
C LYS A 252 19.98 -0.38 19.54
N SER A 253 21.27 -0.18 19.78
CA SER A 253 21.86 -0.06 21.12
C SER A 253 21.40 1.17 21.91
N ASP A 254 20.92 2.22 21.22
CA ASP A 254 20.29 3.39 21.84
C ASP A 254 18.82 3.16 22.22
N GLY A 255 18.28 1.97 21.97
CA GLY A 255 16.90 1.59 22.24
C GLY A 255 15.91 1.98 21.14
N SER A 256 16.32 2.76 20.14
CA SER A 256 15.45 3.13 19.01
C SER A 256 15.22 1.95 18.06
N TYR A 257 14.05 1.92 17.45
CA TYR A 257 13.73 0.93 16.43
C TYR A 257 14.32 1.31 15.07
N THR A 258 14.70 0.31 14.29
CA THR A 258 14.98 0.46 12.86
C THR A 258 13.68 0.50 12.07
N TYR A 259 13.74 0.95 10.81
CA TYR A 259 12.58 0.97 9.91
C TYR A 259 11.97 -0.42 9.66
N ILE A 260 12.76 -1.50 9.80
CA ILE A 260 12.31 -2.89 9.63
C ILE A 260 11.29 -3.29 10.71
N THR A 261 11.40 -2.69 11.90
CA THR A 261 10.59 -3.09 13.06
C THR A 261 9.12 -2.70 12.94
N PRO A 262 8.74 -1.45 12.62
CA PRO A 262 7.35 -1.13 12.37
C PRO A 262 6.79 -1.91 11.17
N ASP A 263 7.57 -2.10 10.09
CA ASP A 263 7.14 -2.93 8.95
C ASP A 263 6.87 -4.39 9.36
N LEU A 264 7.73 -4.98 10.20
CA LEU A 264 7.55 -6.33 10.73
C LEU A 264 6.27 -6.45 11.56
N ALA A 265 6.02 -5.47 12.43
CA ALA A 265 4.82 -5.43 13.25
C ALA A 265 3.57 -5.23 12.40
N CYS A 266 3.61 -4.31 11.43
CA CYS A 266 2.54 -4.08 10.47
C CYS A 266 2.22 -5.36 9.69
N HIS A 267 3.25 -6.06 9.18
CA HIS A 267 3.08 -7.32 8.48
C HIS A 267 2.47 -8.42 9.38
N ASN A 268 2.86 -8.51 10.66
CA ASN A 268 2.28 -9.46 11.62
C ASN A 268 0.78 -9.16 11.87
N ILE A 269 0.42 -7.88 12.03
CA ILE A 269 -0.98 -7.44 12.20
C ILE A 269 -1.78 -7.75 10.95
N ARG A 270 -1.26 -7.37 9.78
CA ARG A 270 -1.86 -7.64 8.46
C ARG A 270 -2.10 -9.13 8.24
N PHE A 271 -1.15 -9.98 8.64
CA PHE A 271 -1.28 -11.44 8.56
C PHE A 271 -2.40 -11.97 9.46
N LYS A 272 -2.42 -11.56 10.73
CA LYS A 272 -3.43 -11.99 11.71
C LYS A 272 -4.83 -11.49 11.36
N ARG A 273 -4.95 -10.25 10.86
CA ARG A 273 -6.21 -9.59 10.50
C ARG A 273 -6.78 -10.15 9.21
N SER A 274 -6.03 -10.07 8.12
CA SER A 274 -6.56 -10.35 6.78
C SER A 274 -6.74 -11.84 6.53
N LYS A 275 -5.90 -12.69 7.15
CA LYS A 275 -5.84 -14.14 6.92
C LYS A 275 -5.81 -14.48 5.44
N ALA A 276 -5.15 -13.63 4.64
CA ALA A 276 -5.00 -13.87 3.21
C ALA A 276 -4.01 -15.02 2.98
N ASP A 277 -4.25 -15.76 1.91
CA ASP A 277 -3.37 -16.83 1.45
C ASP A 277 -2.13 -16.25 0.73
N LYS A 278 -2.26 -15.04 0.17
CA LYS A 278 -1.16 -14.34 -0.50
C LYS A 278 -1.21 -12.83 -0.30
N TYR A 279 -0.03 -12.26 -0.08
CA TYR A 279 0.20 -10.83 0.13
C TYR A 279 0.99 -10.26 -1.04
N ILE A 280 0.60 -9.08 -1.51
CA ILE A 280 1.28 -8.36 -2.60
C ILE A 280 1.39 -6.89 -2.20
N ASN A 281 2.53 -6.27 -2.47
CA ASN A 281 2.80 -4.85 -2.22
C ASN A 281 3.11 -4.16 -3.56
N TYR A 282 2.43 -3.05 -3.85
CA TYR A 282 2.51 -2.28 -5.09
C TYR A 282 3.15 -0.90 -4.93
#